data_AF-J9AUF1-F1
#
_entry.id   AF-J9AUF1-F1
#
_cell.length_a   1.000
_cell.length_b   1.000
_cell.length_c   1.000
_cell.angle_alpha   90.00
_cell.angle_beta   90.00
_cell.angle_gamma   90.00
#
_symmetry.space_group_name_H-M   'P 1'
#
loop_
_entity.id
_entity.type
_entity.pdbx_description
1 polymer ?
#
loop_
_entity_poly.entity_id
_entity_poly.type
_entity_poly.pdbx_seq_one_letter_code
_entity_poly.pdbx_strand_id
1 'polypeptide(L)'
;NFSRNQGSDKYCLVHLFTAQSFENGVLGLAYISSPELDAAGGICSVQNRDRLGVVYYNTALSSTKATHGGTVVSREADIVTAHELGHNWGATHDDLSVECSPPYSLGGSYIMNTFSVSGYDENNNRFSPCSRRLIGKVLSRKANICFEPEMSAFCGNGKVENDTNGFAEECDVGGLLSGTTDKCCTSDCRFKPNAICSPKIVHVVRVIVNFFHQLIFVFMKIDFSANFPHIARSFITILFRWLSVERNLSIK
;
A
#
# COMPACT_ATOMS: atom_id res chain seq x y z
N ASN A 1 4.07 -19.42 4.27
CA ASN A 1 4.04 -19.69 2.82
C ASN A 1 2.99 -18.80 2.14
N PHE A 2 3.07 -17.47 2.36
CA PHE A 2 2.07 -16.50 1.92
C PHE A 2 2.05 -16.36 0.39
N SER A 3 3.22 -16.09 -0.18
CA SER A 3 3.43 -15.86 -1.62
C SER A 3 3.06 -17.02 -2.54
N ARG A 4 2.74 -18.20 -2.01
CA ARG A 4 2.26 -19.34 -2.81
C ARG A 4 0.78 -19.58 -2.65
N ASN A 5 0.28 -19.45 -1.43
CA ASN A 5 -1.08 -19.86 -1.08
C ASN A 5 -2.09 -18.75 -1.28
N GLN A 6 -1.67 -17.48 -1.16
CA GLN A 6 -2.55 -16.31 -1.19
C GLN A 6 -2.07 -15.23 -2.17
N GLY A 7 -0.98 -15.47 -2.89
CA GLY A 7 -0.55 -14.59 -3.98
C GLY A 7 -1.45 -14.72 -5.21
N SER A 8 -1.37 -13.74 -6.12
CA SER A 8 -2.17 -13.70 -7.34
C SER A 8 -1.53 -12.75 -8.36
N ASP A 9 -1.47 -13.16 -9.62
CA ASP A 9 -0.97 -12.36 -10.75
C ASP A 9 -2.07 -11.49 -11.41
N LYS A 10 -3.31 -11.57 -10.91
CA LYS A 10 -4.42 -10.68 -11.31
C LYS A 10 -4.29 -9.27 -10.77
N TYR A 11 -3.41 -9.08 -9.79
CA TYR A 11 -3.21 -7.83 -9.08
C TYR A 11 -1.80 -7.34 -9.33
N CYS A 12 -1.64 -6.02 -9.33
CA CYS A 12 -0.31 -5.42 -9.44
C CYS A 12 0.58 -5.86 -8.27
N LEU A 13 0.00 -5.93 -7.07
CA LEU A 13 0.66 -6.31 -5.83
C LEU A 13 -0.34 -6.99 -4.88
N VAL A 14 0.12 -7.90 -4.03
CA VAL A 14 -0.70 -8.52 -2.98
C VAL A 14 -0.02 -8.35 -1.63
N HIS A 15 -0.69 -7.68 -0.68
CA HIS A 15 -0.09 -7.33 0.60
C HIS A 15 -0.81 -8.00 1.77
N LEU A 16 -0.08 -8.76 2.58
CA LEU A 16 -0.63 -9.38 3.78
C LEU A 16 -0.37 -8.50 5.00
N PHE A 17 -1.44 -8.02 5.63
CA PHE A 17 -1.36 -7.57 7.01
C PHE A 17 -1.41 -8.78 7.94
N THR A 18 -0.62 -8.75 9.01
CA THR A 18 -0.65 -9.78 10.04
C THR A 18 -0.47 -9.20 11.43
N ALA A 19 -0.82 -10.00 12.43
CA ALA A 19 -0.50 -9.76 13.83
C ALA A 19 0.42 -10.88 14.36
N GLN A 20 1.24 -11.45 13.47
CA GLN A 20 2.22 -12.48 13.78
C GLN A 20 3.55 -11.83 14.16
N SER A 21 4.11 -12.22 15.31
CA SER A 21 5.48 -11.85 15.66
C SER A 21 6.48 -12.63 14.81
N PHE A 22 7.47 -11.93 14.26
CA PHE A 22 8.62 -12.53 13.58
C PHE A 22 9.88 -12.39 14.43
N GLU A 23 10.86 -13.26 14.19
CA GLU A 23 12.16 -13.22 14.88
C GLU A 23 13.00 -12.01 14.43
N ASN A 24 14.04 -11.67 15.20
CA ASN A 24 15.05 -10.65 14.86
C ASN A 24 14.52 -9.23 14.61
N GLY A 25 13.38 -8.85 15.20
CA GLY A 25 12.84 -7.50 15.06
C GLY A 25 12.16 -7.24 13.71
N VAL A 26 11.94 -8.26 12.89
CA VAL A 26 11.32 -8.10 11.57
C VAL A 26 9.84 -7.73 11.72
N LEU A 27 9.45 -6.61 11.10
CA LEU A 27 8.06 -6.14 11.06
C LEU A 27 7.42 -6.31 9.68
N GLY A 28 8.20 -6.54 8.63
CA GLY A 28 7.70 -6.73 7.28
C GLY A 28 8.70 -7.47 6.40
N LEU A 29 8.20 -7.99 5.28
CA LEU A 29 9.01 -8.61 4.23
C LEU A 29 8.39 -8.35 2.86
N ALA A 30 9.25 -8.07 1.88
CA ALA A 30 8.86 -7.77 0.51
C ALA A 30 9.87 -8.34 -0.50
N TYR A 31 9.36 -8.75 -1.66
CA TYR A 31 10.22 -8.96 -2.83
C TYR A 31 10.55 -7.61 -3.48
N ILE A 32 11.82 -7.38 -3.75
CA ILE A 32 12.27 -6.12 -4.36
C ILE A 32 12.07 -6.19 -5.88
N SER A 33 11.48 -5.15 -6.48
CA SER A 33 11.34 -5.10 -7.93
C SER A 33 12.62 -4.64 -8.63
N SER A 34 12.84 -5.16 -9.83
CA SER A 34 13.88 -4.72 -10.75
C SER A 34 13.24 -3.96 -11.93
N PRO A 35 13.94 -2.98 -12.54
CA PRO A 35 13.48 -2.35 -13.78
C PRO A 35 13.50 -3.31 -14.98
N GLU A 36 14.21 -4.44 -14.88
CA GLU A 36 14.18 -5.46 -15.93
C GLU A 36 12.84 -6.20 -15.95
N LEU A 37 12.30 -6.37 -17.16
CA LEU A 37 10.94 -6.86 -17.37
C LEU A 37 10.79 -8.36 -17.08
N ASP A 38 11.87 -9.12 -17.28
CA ASP A 38 11.96 -10.56 -17.03
C ASP A 38 12.38 -10.90 -15.59
N ALA A 39 12.86 -9.91 -14.84
CA ALA A 39 13.22 -10.09 -13.45
C ALA A 39 11.98 -10.20 -12.56
N ALA A 40 11.89 -11.32 -11.83
CA ALA A 40 10.85 -11.57 -10.85
C ALA A 40 10.99 -10.65 -9.63
N GLY A 41 9.87 -10.18 -9.09
CA GLY A 41 9.84 -9.36 -7.87
C GLY A 41 9.02 -8.09 -7.98
N GLY A 42 8.24 -7.82 -6.93
CA GLY A 42 7.45 -6.61 -6.74
C GLY A 42 6.39 -6.40 -7.82
N ILE A 43 6.09 -5.13 -8.12
CA ILE A 43 4.96 -4.78 -8.98
C ILE A 43 5.00 -5.44 -10.35
N CYS A 44 3.81 -5.81 -10.82
CA CYS A 44 3.60 -6.45 -12.12
C CYS A 44 4.39 -7.76 -12.33
N SER A 45 4.94 -8.37 -11.28
CA SER A 45 5.59 -9.67 -11.40
C SER A 45 4.55 -10.75 -11.66
N VAL A 46 4.71 -11.47 -12.77
CA VAL A 46 3.86 -12.61 -13.14
C VAL A 46 4.15 -13.82 -12.25
N GLN A 47 3.24 -14.80 -12.26
CA GLN A 47 3.45 -16.08 -11.57
C GLN A 47 4.75 -16.74 -12.02
N ASN A 48 5.48 -17.29 -11.06
CA ASN A 48 6.71 -18.03 -11.29
C ASN A 48 6.57 -19.46 -10.77
N ARG A 49 7.51 -20.34 -11.15
CA ARG A 49 7.48 -21.75 -10.75
C ARG A 49 8.87 -22.20 -10.34
N ASP A 50 8.97 -22.73 -9.13
CA ASP A 50 10.19 -23.38 -8.64
C ASP A 50 9.94 -24.84 -8.27
N ARG A 51 10.91 -25.47 -7.61
CA ARG A 51 10.85 -26.90 -7.20
C ARG A 51 9.68 -27.21 -6.26
N LEU A 52 9.14 -26.21 -5.57
CA LEU A 52 8.05 -26.35 -4.59
C LEU A 52 6.67 -25.97 -5.17
N GLY A 53 6.61 -25.55 -6.44
CA GLY A 53 5.36 -25.23 -7.13
C GLY A 53 5.28 -23.77 -7.58
N VAL A 54 4.04 -23.27 -7.72
CA VAL A 54 3.78 -21.88 -8.12
C VAL A 54 4.13 -20.93 -6.97
N VAL A 55 4.70 -19.78 -7.30
CA VAL A 55 5.03 -18.69 -6.38
C VAL A 55 4.78 -17.34 -7.06
N TYR A 56 4.24 -16.40 -6.31
CA TYR A 56 3.94 -15.04 -6.75
C TYR A 56 4.92 -14.08 -6.09
N TYR A 57 5.74 -13.40 -6.88
CA TYR A 57 6.76 -12.48 -6.39
C TYR A 57 6.29 -11.03 -6.30
N ASN A 58 5.03 -10.74 -6.63
CA ASN A 58 4.37 -9.44 -6.43
C ASN A 58 3.77 -9.29 -5.03
N THR A 59 4.42 -9.85 -4.02
CA THR A 59 3.86 -9.96 -2.67
C THR A 59 4.72 -9.27 -1.62
N ALA A 60 4.06 -8.70 -0.62
CA ALA A 60 4.68 -8.14 0.58
C ALA A 60 3.82 -8.43 1.83
N LEU A 61 4.39 -8.31 3.02
CA LEU A 61 3.65 -8.43 4.27
C LEU A 61 4.12 -7.44 5.31
N SER A 62 3.21 -6.98 6.17
CA SER A 62 3.52 -6.17 7.35
C SER A 62 2.84 -6.75 8.58
N SER A 63 3.54 -6.72 9.71
CA SER A 63 3.03 -7.12 11.01
C SER A 63 2.76 -5.93 11.92
N THR A 64 1.64 -5.98 12.62
CA THR A 64 1.31 -5.07 13.72
C THR A 64 1.77 -5.61 15.08
N LYS A 65 2.58 -6.68 15.10
CA LYS A 65 3.07 -7.31 16.32
C LYS A 65 4.60 -7.43 16.29
N ALA A 66 5.25 -6.80 17.28
CA ALA A 66 6.68 -6.86 17.47
C ALA A 66 7.15 -8.27 17.89
N THR A 67 8.46 -8.53 17.76
CA THR A 67 9.08 -9.81 18.14
C THR A 67 8.77 -10.24 19.57
N HIS A 68 8.73 -9.30 20.51
CA HIS A 68 8.43 -9.55 21.93
C HIS A 68 6.93 -9.62 22.23
N GLY A 69 6.08 -9.67 21.21
CA GLY A 69 4.62 -9.79 21.33
C GLY A 69 3.87 -8.49 21.59
N GLY A 70 4.58 -7.37 21.77
CA GLY A 70 3.99 -6.03 21.89
C GLY A 70 3.33 -5.56 20.58
N THR A 71 2.28 -4.75 20.70
CA THR A 71 1.59 -4.16 19.55
C THR A 71 2.39 -2.99 19.00
N VAL A 72 2.57 -2.97 17.69
CA VAL A 72 3.18 -1.85 16.96
C VAL A 72 2.16 -0.71 16.86
N VAL A 73 2.60 0.52 17.13
CA VAL A 73 1.73 1.70 17.06
C VAL A 73 1.30 1.91 15.60
N SER A 74 0.04 2.32 15.36
CA SER A 74 -0.52 2.45 14.00
C SER A 74 0.37 3.23 13.04
N ARG A 75 0.97 4.33 13.52
CA ARG A 75 1.89 5.15 12.72
C ARG A 75 3.15 4.40 12.28
N GLU A 76 3.73 3.59 13.14
CA GLU A 76 4.88 2.75 12.79
C GLU A 76 4.46 1.63 11.84
N ALA A 77 3.29 1.02 12.06
CA ALA A 77 2.75 0.01 11.15
C ALA A 77 2.47 0.55 9.73
N ASP A 78 2.01 1.80 9.61
CA ASP A 78 1.84 2.49 8.33
C ASP A 78 3.19 2.67 7.62
N ILE A 79 4.24 3.05 8.35
CA ILE A 79 5.58 3.27 7.78
C ILE A 79 6.22 1.95 7.38
N VAL A 80 6.12 0.90 8.19
CA VAL A 80 6.55 -0.46 7.83
C VAL A 80 5.86 -0.87 6.53
N THR A 81 4.56 -0.65 6.42
CA THR A 81 3.83 -0.96 5.18
C THR A 81 4.33 -0.16 3.99
N ALA A 82 4.59 1.14 4.15
CA ALA A 82 5.18 1.96 3.10
C ALA A 82 6.59 1.49 2.71
N HIS A 83 7.39 1.03 3.67
CA HIS A 83 8.71 0.48 3.46
C HIS A 83 8.68 -0.77 2.57
N GLU A 84 7.82 -1.74 2.93
CA GLU A 84 7.67 -2.98 2.15
C GLU A 84 7.12 -2.72 0.74
N LEU A 85 6.22 -1.74 0.59
CA LEU A 85 5.75 -1.30 -0.73
C LEU A 85 6.86 -0.59 -1.52
N GLY A 86 7.72 0.19 -0.85
CA GLY A 86 8.92 0.78 -1.44
C GLY A 86 9.83 -0.27 -2.05
N HIS A 87 10.05 -1.38 -1.34
CA HIS A 87 10.75 -2.55 -1.87
C HIS A 87 10.07 -3.13 -3.10
N ASN A 88 8.75 -3.39 -3.04
CA ASN A 88 8.00 -3.87 -4.20
C ASN A 88 8.01 -2.90 -5.40
N TRP A 89 8.31 -1.62 -5.18
CA TRP A 89 8.50 -0.61 -6.22
C TRP A 89 9.96 -0.46 -6.66
N GLY A 90 10.88 -1.21 -6.05
CA GLY A 90 12.28 -1.34 -6.43
C GLY A 90 13.26 -0.50 -5.61
N ALA A 91 12.81 0.20 -4.58
CA ALA A 91 13.74 0.82 -3.64
C ALA A 91 14.47 -0.25 -2.82
N THR A 92 15.79 -0.19 -2.78
CA THR A 92 16.57 -0.85 -1.73
C THR A 92 16.59 0.02 -0.48
N HIS A 93 17.19 -0.48 0.60
CA HIS A 93 17.49 0.39 1.74
C HIS A 93 18.34 1.59 1.31
N ASP A 94 18.12 2.71 2.00
CA ASP A 94 18.91 3.93 1.81
C ASP A 94 20.38 3.68 2.19
N ASP A 95 21.29 4.22 1.38
CA ASP A 95 22.73 4.15 1.66
C ASP A 95 23.16 5.17 2.72
N LEU A 96 24.43 5.11 3.13
CA LEU A 96 24.99 6.01 4.14
C LEU A 96 25.34 7.41 3.60
N SER A 97 24.90 7.76 2.38
CA SER A 97 25.12 9.10 1.85
C SER A 97 24.28 10.12 2.61
N VAL A 98 24.77 11.35 2.74
CA VAL A 98 24.03 12.43 3.41
C VAL A 98 22.72 12.77 2.68
N GLU A 99 22.65 12.50 1.38
CA GLU A 99 21.43 12.72 0.59
C GLU A 99 20.28 11.79 1.03
N CYS A 100 20.60 10.54 1.39
CA CYS A 100 19.61 9.48 1.58
C CYS A 100 19.54 8.94 3.02
N SER A 101 20.57 9.21 3.82
CA SER A 101 20.58 9.02 5.26
C SER A 101 21.14 10.28 5.92
N PRO A 102 20.33 11.37 5.96
CA PRO A 102 20.77 12.62 6.56
C PRO A 102 20.94 12.47 8.08
N PRO A 103 21.80 13.29 8.72
CA PRO A 103 21.88 13.37 10.17
C PRO A 103 20.51 13.63 10.80
N TYR A 104 20.29 13.10 12.01
CA TYR A 104 19.01 13.20 12.73
C TYR A 104 18.47 14.64 12.82
N SER A 105 19.36 15.63 12.98
CA SER A 105 19.01 17.06 13.04
C SER A 105 18.36 17.63 11.77
N LEU A 106 18.45 16.92 10.64
CA LEU A 106 17.86 17.31 9.36
C LEU A 106 16.56 16.52 9.06
N GLY A 107 15.77 16.27 10.10
CA GLY A 107 14.43 15.68 9.97
C GLY A 107 14.38 14.17 10.10
N GLY A 108 15.41 13.53 10.68
CA GLY A 108 15.46 12.08 10.88
C GLY A 108 15.62 11.27 9.60
N SER A 109 15.50 9.94 9.72
CA SER A 109 15.68 9.01 8.60
C SER A 109 14.43 8.92 7.70
N TYR A 110 14.65 8.53 6.44
CA TYR A 110 13.58 8.29 5.46
C TYR A 110 12.92 6.91 5.62
N ILE A 111 11.84 6.67 4.86
CA ILE A 111 11.05 5.41 4.89
C ILE A 111 11.93 4.18 4.66
N MET A 112 12.90 4.23 3.74
CA MET A 112 13.73 3.07 3.38
C MET A 112 14.97 2.92 4.25
N ASN A 113 14.99 3.53 5.43
CA ASN A 113 16.03 3.28 6.41
C ASN A 113 16.06 1.80 6.81
N THR A 114 17.25 1.23 6.99
CA THR A 114 17.44 -0.20 7.34
C THR A 114 16.86 -0.57 8.71
N PHE A 115 16.61 0.42 9.57
CA PHE A 115 16.08 0.25 10.92
C PHE A 115 14.70 0.92 11.03
N SER A 116 13.83 0.35 11.87
CA SER A 116 12.52 0.93 12.15
C SER A 116 12.66 2.38 12.64
N VAL A 117 11.73 3.23 12.20
CA VAL A 117 11.65 4.64 12.56
C VAL A 117 10.37 4.90 13.35
N SER A 118 10.42 5.91 14.22
CA SER A 118 9.31 6.22 15.13
C SER A 118 8.08 6.81 14.43
N GLY A 119 8.28 7.40 13.25
CA GLY A 119 7.26 8.12 12.50
C GLY A 119 7.03 9.56 12.92
N TYR A 120 7.77 10.08 13.91
CA TYR A 120 7.59 11.45 14.39
C TYR A 120 8.43 12.48 13.64
N ASP A 121 9.54 12.06 13.04
CA ASP A 121 10.43 13.00 12.35
C ASP A 121 9.90 13.34 10.94
N GLU A 122 10.31 14.50 10.42
CA GLU A 122 9.83 15.04 9.14
C GLU A 122 10.07 14.10 7.95
N ASN A 123 11.18 13.37 7.93
CA ASN A 123 11.54 12.48 6.82
C ASN A 123 10.92 11.09 6.95
N ASN A 124 10.42 10.70 8.12
CA ASN A 124 9.84 9.37 8.32
C ASN A 124 8.59 9.15 7.45
N ASN A 125 8.01 10.22 6.91
CA ASN A 125 6.90 10.15 5.97
C ASN A 125 7.29 10.40 4.49
N ARG A 126 8.59 10.32 4.13
CA ARG A 126 9.09 10.59 2.79
C ARG A 126 10.02 9.48 2.30
N PHE A 127 10.00 9.22 1.00
CA PHE A 127 11.08 8.49 0.34
C PHE A 127 12.28 9.41 0.14
N SER A 128 13.48 8.91 0.40
CA SER A 128 14.72 9.62 0.11
C SER A 128 14.88 9.89 -1.38
N PRO A 129 15.76 10.82 -1.80
CA PRO A 129 16.12 10.98 -3.21
C PRO A 129 16.64 9.68 -3.87
N CYS A 130 17.39 8.83 -3.16
CA CYS A 130 17.86 7.54 -3.67
C CYS A 130 16.69 6.60 -3.96
N SER A 131 15.81 6.44 -2.98
CA SER A 131 14.62 5.61 -3.09
C SER A 131 13.75 6.05 -4.26
N ARG A 132 13.52 7.37 -4.40
CA ARG A 132 12.73 7.96 -5.51
C ARG A 132 13.35 7.66 -6.88
N ARG A 133 14.68 7.70 -7.02
CA ARG A 133 15.37 7.37 -8.27
C ARG A 133 15.18 5.90 -8.64
N LEU A 134 15.29 4.98 -7.68
CA LEU A 134 15.12 3.55 -7.92
C LEU A 134 13.66 3.22 -8.29
N ILE A 135 12.71 3.75 -7.54
CA ILE A 135 11.28 3.63 -7.82
C ILE A 135 10.97 4.16 -9.22
N GLY A 136 11.46 5.36 -9.56
CA GLY A 136 11.24 5.96 -10.87
C GLY A 136 11.72 5.08 -12.03
N LYS A 137 12.86 4.40 -11.88
CA LYS A 137 13.36 3.44 -12.88
C LYS A 137 12.40 2.28 -13.09
N VAL A 138 11.89 1.67 -12.02
CA VAL A 138 10.93 0.56 -12.12
C VAL A 138 9.62 1.03 -12.72
N LEU A 139 9.05 2.14 -12.21
CA LEU A 139 7.78 2.67 -12.71
C LEU A 139 7.84 3.03 -14.20
N SER A 140 8.96 3.60 -14.68
CA SER A 140 9.14 3.91 -16.10
C SER A 140 9.09 2.69 -17.03
N ARG A 141 9.30 1.48 -16.50
CA ARG A 141 9.34 0.24 -17.26
C ARG A 141 8.13 -0.66 -17.03
N LYS A 142 7.58 -0.66 -15.81
CA LYS A 142 6.56 -1.62 -15.38
C LYS A 142 5.16 -1.04 -15.16
N ALA A 143 5.02 0.27 -14.96
CA ALA A 143 3.71 0.85 -14.62
C ALA A 143 2.66 0.49 -15.69
N ASN A 144 2.96 0.69 -16.97
CA ASN A 144 2.04 0.39 -18.08
C ASN A 144 1.65 -1.09 -18.24
N ILE A 145 2.24 -2.01 -17.49
CA ILE A 145 1.96 -3.46 -17.58
C ILE A 145 0.71 -3.81 -16.78
N CYS A 146 0.56 -3.26 -15.57
CA CYS A 146 -0.48 -3.71 -14.65
C CYS A 146 -1.16 -2.58 -13.87
N PHE A 147 -0.77 -1.32 -14.11
CA PHE A 147 -1.42 -0.18 -13.49
C PHE A 147 -2.69 0.19 -14.28
N GLU A 148 -3.73 0.56 -13.56
CA GLU A 148 -5.02 0.95 -14.13
C GLU A 148 -5.24 2.46 -13.92
N PRO A 149 -5.99 3.15 -14.80
CA PRO A 149 -6.36 4.55 -14.60
C PRO A 149 -7.01 4.77 -13.23
N GLU A 150 -6.80 5.96 -12.65
CA GLU A 150 -7.43 6.31 -11.38
C GLU A 150 -8.96 6.23 -11.49
N MET A 151 -9.54 5.32 -10.71
CA MET A 151 -10.97 5.28 -10.48
C MET A 151 -11.26 6.14 -9.26
N SER A 152 -12.17 7.09 -9.43
CA SER A 152 -12.62 8.04 -8.40
C SER A 152 -13.54 7.39 -7.34
N ALA A 153 -14.14 6.24 -7.66
CA ALA A 153 -14.87 5.38 -6.72
C ALA A 153 -14.77 3.90 -7.12
N PHE A 154 -14.64 3.00 -6.15
CA PHE A 154 -14.63 1.55 -6.36
C PHE A 154 -15.57 0.85 -5.39
N CYS A 155 -16.74 0.45 -5.90
CA CYS A 155 -17.72 -0.27 -5.11
C CYS A 155 -17.25 -1.69 -4.79
N GLY A 156 -17.18 -2.01 -3.50
CA GLY A 156 -16.80 -3.31 -2.98
C GLY A 156 -15.41 -3.35 -2.33
N ASN A 157 -14.74 -2.21 -2.13
CA ASN A 157 -13.52 -2.10 -1.32
C ASN A 157 -13.82 -1.81 0.16
N GLY A 158 -15.08 -1.60 0.52
CA GLY A 158 -15.54 -1.32 1.87
C GLY A 158 -15.38 0.14 2.32
N LYS A 159 -15.13 1.06 1.38
CA LYS A 159 -14.93 2.48 1.63
C LYS A 159 -15.86 3.29 0.75
N VAL A 160 -16.72 4.07 1.38
CA VAL A 160 -17.60 5.02 0.67
C VAL A 160 -16.78 6.08 -0.06
N GLU A 161 -16.90 6.11 -1.38
CA GLU A 161 -16.20 7.03 -2.29
C GLU A 161 -17.14 7.88 -3.14
N ASN A 162 -16.65 9.06 -3.56
CA ASN A 162 -17.38 9.98 -4.43
C ASN A 162 -16.67 10.05 -5.78
N ASP A 163 -17.32 9.60 -6.84
CA ASP A 163 -16.84 9.73 -8.21
C ASP A 163 -16.85 11.20 -8.64
N THR A 164 -15.79 11.63 -9.34
CA THR A 164 -15.68 12.91 -10.02
C THR A 164 -16.69 13.09 -11.16
N ASN A 165 -17.30 12.01 -11.66
CA ASN A 165 -18.36 12.02 -12.69
C ASN A 165 -19.79 11.94 -12.12
N GLY A 166 -19.97 12.10 -10.81
CA GLY A 166 -21.30 12.27 -10.18
C GLY A 166 -21.89 11.01 -9.55
N PHE A 167 -21.19 9.87 -9.57
CA PHE A 167 -21.57 8.68 -8.81
C PHE A 167 -20.99 8.74 -7.38
N ALA A 168 -21.79 9.14 -6.39
CA ALA A 168 -21.41 9.01 -4.98
C ALA A 168 -21.94 7.69 -4.42
N GLU A 169 -21.06 6.87 -3.84
CA GLU A 169 -21.47 5.71 -3.05
C GLU A 169 -22.19 6.18 -1.78
N GLU A 170 -23.21 5.45 -1.37
CA GLU A 170 -23.94 5.75 -0.12
C GLU A 170 -23.47 4.84 1.02
N CYS A 171 -22.97 3.66 0.66
CA CYS A 171 -22.42 2.66 1.55
C CYS A 171 -21.50 1.75 0.76
N ASP A 172 -20.52 1.13 1.40
CA ASP A 172 -19.75 0.04 0.82
C ASP A 172 -19.36 -0.94 1.91
N VAL A 173 -19.84 -2.18 1.79
CA VAL A 173 -19.64 -3.26 2.78
C VAL A 173 -18.55 -4.24 2.38
N GLY A 174 -17.91 -4.04 1.23
CA GLY A 174 -16.88 -4.91 0.67
C GLY A 174 -17.45 -6.12 -0.10
N GLY A 175 -16.84 -6.45 -1.25
CA GLY A 175 -17.21 -7.59 -2.09
C GLY A 175 -16.81 -8.95 -1.51
N LEU A 176 -15.94 -8.98 -0.51
CA LEU A 176 -15.40 -10.22 0.07
C LEU A 176 -16.30 -10.88 1.14
N LEU A 177 -17.43 -10.27 1.50
CA LEU A 177 -18.44 -10.92 2.36
C LEU A 177 -19.32 -11.87 1.52
N SER A 178 -18.68 -12.86 0.90
CA SER A 178 -19.36 -13.99 0.25
C SER A 178 -20.23 -14.71 1.27
N GLY A 179 -21.53 -14.46 1.23
CA GLY A 179 -22.56 -15.22 1.95
C GLY A 179 -23.49 -14.41 2.85
N THR A 180 -23.23 -13.13 3.10
CA THR A 180 -24.15 -12.28 3.87
C THR A 180 -24.56 -11.05 3.09
N THR A 181 -25.77 -11.07 2.52
CA THR A 181 -26.40 -9.85 2.00
C THR A 181 -26.55 -8.85 3.15
N ASP A 182 -25.91 -7.70 3.05
CA ASP A 182 -26.03 -6.67 4.07
C ASP A 182 -27.48 -6.16 4.17
N LYS A 183 -27.95 -5.80 5.37
CA LYS A 183 -29.34 -5.34 5.57
C LYS A 183 -29.55 -3.90 5.12
N CYS A 184 -28.48 -3.11 5.04
CA CYS A 184 -28.51 -1.68 4.78
C CYS A 184 -27.95 -1.32 3.40
N CYS A 185 -27.03 -2.11 2.86
CA CYS A 185 -26.33 -1.81 1.60
C CYS A 185 -26.65 -2.82 0.49
N THR A 186 -26.83 -2.32 -0.74
CA THR A 186 -26.93 -3.13 -1.97
C THR A 186 -25.54 -3.50 -2.49
N SER A 187 -25.48 -4.42 -3.46
CA SER A 187 -24.25 -4.75 -4.19
C SER A 187 -23.71 -3.60 -5.04
N ASP A 188 -24.54 -2.59 -5.33
CA ASP A 188 -24.21 -1.43 -6.14
C ASP A 188 -23.84 -0.21 -5.27
N CYS A 189 -23.49 -0.44 -4.00
CA CYS A 189 -23.08 0.58 -3.04
C CYS A 189 -24.14 1.67 -2.80
N ARG A 190 -25.41 1.25 -2.77
CA ARG A 190 -26.59 2.10 -2.46
C ARG A 190 -27.28 1.64 -1.19
N PHE A 191 -27.95 2.57 -0.51
CA PHE A 191 -28.82 2.19 0.60
C PHE A 191 -30.01 1.37 0.11
N LYS A 192 -30.37 0.35 0.88
CA LYS A 192 -31.63 -0.36 0.72
C LYS A 192 -32.80 0.53 1.16
N PRO A 193 -34.04 0.26 0.71
CA PRO A 193 -35.21 1.00 1.16
C PRO A 193 -35.30 1.04 2.69
N ASN A 194 -35.52 2.22 3.25
CA ASN A 194 -35.58 2.53 4.69
C ASN A 194 -34.25 2.47 5.47
N ALA A 195 -33.11 2.23 4.80
CA ALA A 195 -31.80 2.37 5.43
C ALA A 195 -31.32 3.83 5.37
N ILE A 196 -30.90 4.37 6.53
CA ILE A 196 -30.36 5.74 6.65
C ILE A 196 -28.83 5.69 6.83
N CYS A 197 -28.28 4.56 7.27
CA CYS A 197 -26.85 4.34 7.45
C CYS A 197 -26.47 2.86 7.29
N SER A 198 -25.18 2.59 7.05
CA SER A 198 -24.60 1.25 7.08
C SER A 198 -23.41 1.23 8.06
N PRO A 199 -23.36 0.29 9.02
CA PRO A 199 -22.31 0.25 10.05
C PRO A 199 -21.00 -0.36 9.54
N LYS A 200 -21.00 -1.01 8.38
CA LYS A 200 -19.84 -1.72 7.83
C LYS A 200 -19.09 -0.79 6.89
N ILE A 201 -17.99 -0.26 7.39
CA ILE A 201 -16.92 0.33 6.59
C ILE A 201 -15.72 -0.58 6.80
N VAL A 202 -15.31 -1.34 5.79
CA VAL A 202 -14.04 -2.07 5.83
C VAL A 202 -12.99 -1.06 5.38
N HIS A 203 -12.34 -0.41 6.34
CA HIS A 203 -11.26 0.52 6.04
C HIS A 203 -10.04 -0.24 5.52
N VAL A 204 -10.03 -0.51 4.23
CA VAL A 204 -8.85 -0.96 3.52
C VAL A 204 -7.98 0.27 3.22
N VAL A 205 -6.98 0.47 4.08
CA VAL A 205 -5.74 1.25 3.90
C VAL A 205 -5.84 2.54 3.07
N ARG A 206 -6.20 3.65 3.73
CA ARG A 206 -6.21 5.00 3.14
C ARG A 206 -4.89 5.78 3.31
N VAL A 207 -3.86 5.15 3.88
CA VAL A 207 -2.57 5.82 4.17
C VAL A 207 -1.58 5.72 2.99
N ILE A 208 -1.57 4.59 2.28
CA ILE A 208 -0.70 4.35 1.11
C ILE A 208 -0.91 5.42 0.02
N VAL A 209 -2.16 5.80 -0.26
CA VAL A 209 -2.54 6.66 -1.39
C VAL A 209 -2.03 8.10 -1.24
N ASN A 210 -1.98 8.65 -0.03
CA ASN A 210 -1.51 10.02 0.20
C ASN A 210 0.02 10.16 0.12
N PHE A 211 0.78 9.10 0.44
CA PHE A 211 2.24 9.10 0.32
C PHE A 211 2.70 9.08 -1.15
N PHE A 212 2.01 8.29 -1.98
CA PHE A 212 2.34 8.15 -3.39
C PHE A 212 1.81 9.28 -4.28
N HIS A 213 0.91 10.12 -3.76
CA HIS A 213 0.43 11.35 -4.41
C HIS A 213 1.54 12.36 -4.70
N GLN A 214 2.71 12.24 -4.04
CA GLN A 214 3.88 13.06 -4.34
C GLN A 214 4.75 12.53 -5.48
N LEU A 215 4.45 11.36 -6.06
CA LEU A 215 5.35 10.74 -7.04
C LEU A 215 4.73 10.19 -8.33
N ILE A 216 3.47 9.77 -8.40
CA ILE A 216 2.77 9.42 -9.66
C ILE A 216 1.30 9.08 -9.31
N PHE A 217 0.35 9.65 -10.05
CA PHE A 217 -1.08 9.35 -9.91
C PHE A 217 -1.41 8.03 -10.61
N VAL A 218 -1.22 6.91 -9.91
CA VAL A 218 -1.83 5.66 -10.35
C VAL A 218 -2.21 4.79 -9.15
N PHE A 219 -3.45 4.30 -9.13
CA PHE A 219 -3.90 3.38 -8.10
C PHE A 219 -3.43 1.96 -8.41
N MET A 220 -2.98 1.27 -7.36
CA MET A 220 -2.55 -0.12 -7.41
C MET A 220 -3.69 -1.01 -6.95
N LYS A 221 -4.06 -2.02 -7.73
CA LYS A 221 -4.99 -3.06 -7.26
C LYS A 221 -4.22 -3.95 -6.29
N ILE A 222 -4.47 -3.77 -4.99
CA ILE A 222 -3.88 -4.57 -3.91
C ILE A 222 -4.98 -5.43 -3.28
N ASP A 223 -4.77 -6.75 -3.24
CA ASP A 223 -5.65 -7.67 -2.53
C ASP A 223 -5.25 -7.79 -1.05
N PHE A 224 -6.22 -7.60 -0.17
CA PHE A 224 -6.08 -7.70 1.28
C PHE A 224 -6.93 -8.85 1.80
N SER A 225 -6.62 -10.07 1.34
CA SER A 225 -7.32 -11.29 1.73
C SER A 225 -6.85 -11.80 3.09
N ALA A 226 -7.25 -11.11 4.17
CA ALA A 226 -7.11 -11.63 5.52
C ALA A 226 -8.19 -11.11 6.47
N ASN A 227 -9.01 -12.02 7.01
CA ASN A 227 -9.98 -11.76 8.07
C ASN A 227 -9.25 -11.35 9.36
N PHE A 228 -9.24 -10.05 9.70
CA PHE A 228 -8.77 -9.58 10.99
C PHE A 228 -9.92 -9.23 11.94
N PRO A 229 -9.93 -9.77 13.17
CA PRO A 229 -10.81 -9.28 14.22
C PRO A 229 -10.32 -7.91 14.70
N HIS A 230 -11.26 -6.96 14.77
CA HIS A 230 -11.20 -5.61 15.34
C HIS A 230 -9.89 -5.22 16.07
N ILE A 231 -8.98 -4.52 15.38
CA ILE A 231 -8.12 -3.45 15.93
C ILE A 231 -7.58 -2.63 14.73
N ALA A 232 -7.83 -1.32 14.78
CA ALA A 232 -7.15 -0.18 14.14
C ALA A 232 -8.18 0.79 13.52
N ARG A 233 -8.57 1.77 14.34
CA ARG A 233 -9.48 2.87 13.99
C ARG A 233 -8.69 4.08 13.47
N SER A 234 -9.29 4.74 12.46
CA SER A 234 -9.04 6.12 11.99
C SER A 234 -7.74 6.39 11.23
N PHE A 235 -7.77 7.29 10.23
CA PHE A 235 -6.85 8.45 10.02
C PHE A 235 -6.89 9.00 8.58
N ILE A 236 -7.45 10.20 8.41
CA ILE A 236 -7.25 11.11 7.25
C ILE A 236 -7.41 12.54 7.74
N THR A 237 -6.44 13.43 7.48
CA THR A 237 -6.61 14.79 6.94
C THR A 237 -5.21 15.30 6.55
N ILE A 238 -5.16 16.14 5.50
CA ILE A 238 -4.03 16.98 5.04
C ILE A 238 -3.15 16.36 3.93
N LEU A 239 -3.56 16.53 2.66
CA LEU A 239 -2.63 16.72 1.54
C LEU A 239 -3.30 17.38 0.30
N PHE A 240 -3.81 18.60 0.45
CA PHE A 240 -4.40 19.36 -0.68
C PHE A 240 -3.58 20.59 -1.13
N ARG A 241 -2.29 20.71 -0.78
CA ARG A 241 -1.57 21.99 -0.94
C ARG A 241 -0.23 22.00 -1.68
N TRP A 242 0.06 21.03 -2.56
CA TRP A 242 1.32 21.06 -3.33
C TRP A 242 1.20 20.93 -4.87
N LEU A 243 0.03 20.58 -5.42
CA LEU A 243 -0.15 20.34 -6.87
C LEU A 243 -0.46 21.58 -7.73
N SER A 244 -0.22 22.79 -7.22
CA SER A 244 -0.46 24.04 -7.99
C SER A 244 0.81 24.72 -8.50
N VAL A 245 2.03 24.23 -8.23
CA VAL A 245 3.27 25.01 -8.49
C VAL A 245 4.20 24.41 -9.55
N GLU A 246 4.13 23.12 -9.92
CA GLU A 246 5.10 22.52 -10.87
C GLU A 246 4.53 22.00 -12.21
N ARG A 247 3.44 22.60 -12.72
CA ARG A 247 2.92 22.34 -14.08
C ARG A 247 3.82 22.84 -15.24
N ASN A 248 5.10 23.12 -15.00
CA ASN A 248 6.01 23.72 -15.99
C ASN A 248 7.24 22.87 -16.36
N LEU A 249 7.25 21.56 -16.09
CA LEU A 249 8.21 20.66 -16.73
C LEU A 249 7.60 20.06 -17.99
N SER A 250 7.78 20.80 -19.08
CA SER A 250 7.63 20.33 -20.45
C SER A 250 8.60 19.16 -20.69
N ILE A 251 8.05 17.97 -20.88
CA ILE A 251 8.80 16.82 -21.40
C ILE A 251 8.74 16.92 -22.92
N LYS A 252 9.90 17.16 -23.55
CA LYS A 252 10.20 16.73 -24.90
C LYS A 252 10.77 15.32 -24.84
#